data_AF-N1ZKB4-F1
#
_entry.id   AF-N1ZKB4-F1
#
_cell.length_a   1.000
_cell.length_b   1.000
_cell.length_c   1.000
_cell.angle_alpha   90.00
_cell.angle_beta   90.00
_cell.angle_gamma   90.00
#
_symmetry.space_group_name_H-M   'P 1'
#
loop_
_entity.id
_entity.type
_entity.pdbx_description
1 polymer ?
#
loop_
_entity_poly.entity_id
_entity_poly.type
_entity_poly.pdbx_seq_one_letter_code
_entity_poly.pdbx_strand_id
1 'polypeptide(L)'
;MRTYQLKDWKIQIENRSNEQYDFVCDEKNLIISDKSKEYITFVEVNQKDNLVLQKLPYFVEYKFYSEEKCLSIIILSDKFKKGNAAEGKRK
;
A
#
# COMPACT_ATOMS: atom_id res chain seq x y z
N MET A 1 13.22 -1.18 3.69
CA MET A 1 12.28 -2.19 3.17
C MET A 1 11.85 -3.08 4.33
N ARG A 2 10.54 -3.35 4.47
CA ARG A 2 9.97 -4.28 5.46
C ARG A 2 9.34 -5.47 4.72
N THR A 3 9.32 -6.64 5.35
CA THR A 3 8.72 -7.85 4.77
C THR A 3 7.75 -8.45 5.77
N TYR A 4 6.58 -8.84 5.28
CA TYR A 4 5.51 -9.50 6.03
C TYR A 4 5.14 -10.82 5.35
N GLN A 5 4.65 -11.78 6.12
CA GLN A 5 4.27 -13.09 5.63
C GLN A 5 2.78 -13.31 5.91
N LEU A 6 2.00 -13.58 4.86
CA LEU A 6 0.58 -13.91 4.95
C LEU A 6 0.38 -15.32 4.38
N LYS A 7 0.24 -16.34 5.23
CA LYS A 7 0.37 -17.75 4.86
C LYS A 7 1.64 -17.99 4.03
N ASP A 8 1.51 -18.42 2.78
CA ASP A 8 2.61 -18.65 1.84
C ASP A 8 3.03 -17.40 1.06
N TRP A 9 2.33 -16.27 1.24
CA TRP A 9 2.58 -15.03 0.51
C TRP A 9 3.61 -14.16 1.21
N LYS A 10 4.62 -13.71 0.47
CA LYS A 10 5.62 -12.74 0.91
C LYS A 10 5.22 -11.34 0.46
N ILE A 11 5.02 -10.42 1.40
CA ILE A 11 4.65 -9.02 1.12
C ILE A 11 5.83 -8.12 1.48
N GLN A 12 6.45 -7.51 0.48
CA GLN A 12 7.56 -6.57 0.64
C GLN A 12 7.04 -5.15 0.52
N ILE A 13 7.42 -4.29 1.46
CA ILE A 13 6.97 -2.90 1.50
C ILE A 13 8.17 -1.97 1.57
N GLU A 14 8.21 -1.05 0.62
CA GLU A 14 9.16 0.05 0.57
C GLU A 14 8.41 1.36 0.76
N ASN A 15 8.71 2.09 1.84
CA ASN A 15 8.22 3.45 2.01
C ASN A 15 9.24 4.43 1.42
N ARG A 16 8.89 5.06 0.30
CA ARG A 16 9.66 6.13 -0.35
C ARG A 16 9.10 7.53 -0.05
N SER A 17 8.05 7.60 0.74
CA SER A 17 7.54 8.87 1.26
C SER A 17 8.33 9.33 2.49
N ASN A 18 8.08 10.57 2.92
CA ASN A 18 8.54 11.08 4.21
C ASN A 18 7.50 10.86 5.33
N GLU A 19 6.40 10.15 5.03
CA GLU A 19 5.30 9.93 5.96
C GLU A 19 5.51 8.66 6.78
N GLN A 20 4.92 8.63 7.97
CA GLN A 20 4.94 7.47 8.85
C GLN A 20 3.67 6.64 8.63
N TYR A 21 3.87 5.33 8.50
CA TYR A 21 2.80 4.35 8.37
C TYR A 21 2.90 3.31 9.49
N ASP A 22 1.73 2.93 9.99
CA ASP A 22 1.52 1.81 10.87
C ASP A 22 1.16 0.56 10.07
N PHE A 23 1.66 -0.57 10.54
CA PHE A 23 1.47 -1.87 9.89
C PHE A 23 0.96 -2.87 10.93
N VAL A 24 -0.21 -3.45 10.68
CA VAL A 24 -0.78 -4.50 11.52
C VAL A 24 -0.88 -5.76 10.67
N CYS A 25 -0.19 -6.82 11.08
CA CYS A 25 -0.10 -8.06 10.33
C CYS A 25 -0.52 -9.24 11.21
N ASP A 26 -1.34 -10.13 10.66
CA ASP A 26 -1.61 -11.46 11.19
C ASP A 26 -1.30 -12.53 10.11
N GLU A 27 -1.73 -13.77 10.34
CA GLU A 27 -1.49 -14.88 9.41
C GLU A 27 -2.11 -14.67 8.01
N LYS A 28 -3.22 -13.95 7.90
CA LYS A 28 -4.00 -13.82 6.66
C LYS A 28 -4.16 -12.38 6.21
N ASN A 29 -3.90 -11.40 7.07
CA ASN A 29 -4.20 -10.01 6.82
C ASN A 29 -2.99 -9.13 7.11
N LEU A 30 -2.88 -8.06 6.32
CA LEU A 30 -1.98 -6.95 6.55
C LEU A 30 -2.74 -5.66 6.28
N ILE A 31 -2.73 -4.79 7.28
CA ILE A 31 -3.33 -3.46 7.24
C ILE A 31 -2.18 -2.45 7.25
N ILE A 32 -2.22 -1.51 6.31
CA ILE A 32 -1.28 -0.39 6.21
C ILE A 32 -2.09 0.87 6.42
N SER A 33 -1.78 1.66 7.45
CA SER A 33 -2.46 2.93 7.71
C SER A 33 -1.48 4.07 7.91
N ASP A 34 -1.80 5.26 7.42
CA ASP A 34 -1.08 6.47 7.79
C ASP A 34 -1.40 6.88 9.23
N LYS A 35 -0.59 7.79 9.80
CA LYS A 35 -0.76 8.26 11.18
C LYS A 35 -2.15 8.88 11.44
N SER A 36 -2.72 9.54 10.43
CA SER A 36 -4.07 10.13 10.48
C SER A 36 -5.21 9.13 10.26
N LYS A 37 -4.90 7.89 9.85
CA LYS A 37 -5.85 6.85 9.43
C LYS A 37 -6.80 7.31 8.31
N GLU A 38 -6.41 8.33 7.55
CA GLU A 38 -7.12 8.78 6.35
C GLU A 38 -6.92 7.80 5.19
N TYR A 39 -5.76 7.14 5.16
CA TYR A 39 -5.41 6.15 4.16
C TYR A 39 -5.20 4.80 4.81
N ILE A 40 -6.01 3.82 4.40
CA ILE A 40 -5.93 2.46 4.90
C ILE A 40 -5.95 1.50 3.71
N THR A 41 -4.85 0.78 3.49
CA THR A 41 -4.74 -0.32 2.53
C THR A 41 -4.90 -1.65 3.25
N PHE A 42 -5.65 -2.57 2.65
CA PHE A 42 -5.80 -3.95 3.14
C PHE A 42 -5.19 -4.92 2.13
N VAL A 43 -4.42 -5.87 2.64
CA VAL A 43 -3.89 -7.02 1.90
C VAL A 43 -4.33 -8.27 2.66
N GLU A 44 -5.09 -9.15 2.01
CA GLU A 44 -5.69 -10.34 2.63
C GLU A 44 -5.42 -11.59 1.78
N VAL A 45 -5.26 -12.74 2.42
CA VAL A 45 -5.34 -14.05 1.76
C VAL A 45 -6.73 -14.65 2.00
N ASN A 46 -7.54 -14.73 0.95
CA ASN A 46 -8.91 -15.20 1.06
C ASN A 46 -9.01 -16.74 1.27
N GLN A 47 -10.24 -17.24 1.42
CA GLN A 47 -10.50 -18.67 1.65
C GLN A 47 -10.04 -19.61 0.51
N LYS A 48 -9.77 -19.06 -0.67
CA LYS A 48 -9.26 -19.79 -1.85
C LYS A 48 -7.75 -19.59 -2.05
N ASP A 49 -7.05 -19.12 -1.02
CA ASP A 49 -5.62 -18.82 -0.99
C ASP A 49 -5.15 -17.75 -2.00
N ASN A 50 -6.06 -16.92 -2.48
CA ASN A 50 -5.72 -15.80 -3.36
C ASN A 50 -5.44 -14.55 -2.54
N LEU A 51 -4.47 -13.76 -3.03
CA LEU A 51 -4.19 -12.44 -2.50
C LEU A 51 -5.25 -11.44 -2.97
N VAL A 52 -5.84 -10.71 -2.04
CA VAL A 52 -6.85 -9.68 -2.25
C VAL A 52 -6.28 -8.36 -1.76
N LEU A 53 -6.29 -7.34 -2.62
CA LEU A 53 -5.86 -6.00 -2.28
C LEU A 53 -7.09 -5.08 -2.29
N GLN A 54 -7.25 -4.27 -1.26
CA GLN A 54 -8.36 -3.33 -1.16
C GLN A 54 -7.88 -1.95 -0.69
N LYS A 55 -8.62 -0.93 -1.13
CA LYS A 55 -8.42 0.47 -0.76
C LYS A 55 -6.99 0.97 -1.01
N LEU A 56 -6.44 0.65 -2.19
CA LEU A 56 -5.14 1.14 -2.64
C LEU A 56 -5.24 2.62 -3.02
N PRO A 57 -4.64 3.56 -2.26
CA PRO A 57 -4.57 4.96 -2.64
C PRO A 57 -3.71 5.15 -3.88
N TYR A 58 -3.89 6.26 -4.61
CA TYR A 58 -3.15 6.54 -5.86
C TYR A 58 -1.62 6.62 -5.69
N PHE A 59 -1.14 6.86 -4.47
CA PHE A 59 0.29 6.94 -4.16
C PHE A 59 0.90 5.56 -3.84
N VAL A 60 0.12 4.49 -3.88
CA VAL A 60 0.61 3.13 -3.68
C VAL A 60 0.79 2.45 -5.03
N GLU A 61 2.02 2.08 -5.32
CA GLU A 61 2.36 1.21 -6.45
C GLU A 61 2.56 -0.22 -5.96
N TYR A 62 2.29 -1.20 -6.83
CA TYR A 62 2.55 -2.60 -6.51
C TYR A 62 3.00 -3.40 -7.73
N LYS A 63 3.76 -4.46 -7.46
CA LYS A 63 4.17 -5.46 -8.45
C LYS A 63 3.96 -6.86 -7.90
N PHE A 64 3.32 -7.70 -8.70
CA PHE A 64 2.92 -9.05 -8.33
C PHE A 64 3.77 -10.09 -9.06
N TYR A 65 4.28 -11.06 -8.31
CA TYR A 65 5.12 -12.16 -8.80
C TYR A 65 4.46 -13.48 -8.37
N SER A 66 3.66 -14.06 -9.26
CA SER A 66 2.84 -15.24 -8.97
C SER A 66 3.66 -16.48 -8.64
N GLU A 67 4.75 -16.72 -9.37
CA GLU A 67 5.60 -17.92 -9.19
C GLU A 67 6.30 -17.92 -7.83
N GLU A 68 6.66 -16.75 -7.32
CA GLU A 68 7.31 -16.57 -6.02
C GLU A 68 6.32 -16.36 -4.86
N LYS A 69 5.00 -16.37 -5.14
CA LYS A 69 3.96 -15.89 -4.23
C LYS A 69 4.36 -14.58 -3.53
N CYS A 70 4.82 -13.60 -4.30
CA CYS A 70 5.38 -12.36 -3.77
C CYS A 70 4.62 -11.13 -4.27
N LEU A 71 4.30 -10.21 -3.36
CA LEU A 71 3.80 -8.88 -3.66
C LEU A 71 4.81 -7.85 -3.17
N SER A 72 5.27 -6.98 -4.07
CA SER A 72 6.06 -5.80 -3.71
C SER A 72 5.16 -4.57 -3.75
N ILE A 73 5.14 -3.80 -2.67
CA ILE A 73 4.38 -2.56 -2.50
C ILE A 73 5.37 -1.42 -2.30
N ILE A 74 5.18 -0.33 -3.04
CA ILE A 74 5.96 0.90 -2.89
C ILE A 74 4.98 2.02 -2.53
N ILE A 75 5.23 2.66 -1.39
CA ILE A 75 4.45 3.82 -0.94
C ILE A 75 5.19 5.09 -1.36
N LEU A 76 4.58 5.87 -2.24
CA LEU A 76 5.11 7.13 -2.75
C LEU A 76 4.67 8.31 -1.87
N SER A 77 5.39 9.43 -1.98
CA SER A 77 5.01 10.66 -1.28
C SER A 77 3.76 11.28 -1.88
N ASP A 78 2.85 11.75 -1.01
CA ASP A 78 1.63 12.46 -1.39
C ASP A 78 1.85 13.91 -1.92
N LYS A 79 3.03 14.19 -2.48
CA LYS A 79 3.29 15.49 -3.13
C LYS A 79 2.46 15.70 -4.40
N PHE A 80 1.77 14.69 -4.89
CA PHE A 80 0.83 14.81 -6.01
C PHE A 80 -0.43 15.62 -5.68
N LYS A 81 -0.73 15.91 -4.40
CA LYS A 81 -1.83 16.83 -4.03
C LYS A 81 -1.65 18.28 -4.45
N LYS A 82 -0.42 18.77 -4.70
CA LYS A 82 -0.15 20.21 -4.90
C LYS A 82 0.01 20.66 -6.35
N GLY A 83 -0.30 19.82 -7.34
CA GLY A 83 -0.13 20.13 -8.77
C GLY A 83 -1.31 20.80 -9.48
N ASN A 84 -2.55 20.68 -8.98
CA ASN A 84 -3.75 21.02 -9.77
C ASN A 84 -4.68 22.09 -9.16
N ALA A 85 -4.22 22.88 -8.18
CA ALA A 85 -5.05 23.92 -7.54
C ALA A 85 -4.62 25.37 -7.84
N ALA A 86 -3.72 25.60 -8.81
CA ALA A 86 -3.24 26.93 -9.12
C ALA A 86 -3.08 27.16 -10.62
N GLU A 87 -4.20 27.42 -11.33
CA GLU A 87 -4.24 28.38 -12.44
C GLU A 87 -5.69 28.60 -12.92
N GLY A 88 -6.45 29.27 -12.06
CA GLY A 88 -7.80 29.76 -12.36
C GLY A 88 -7.93 31.25 -12.08
N LYS A 89 -6.91 32.06 -12.40
CA LYS A 89 -7.07 33.52 -12.48
C LYS A 89 -7.25 33.89 -13.96
N ARG A 90 -8.49 33.92 -14.42
CA ARG A 90 -8.84 34.72 -15.61
C ARG A 90 -9.25 36.10 -15.12
N LYS A 91 -8.45 37.10 -15.49
CA LYS A 91 -8.86 38.51 -15.55
C LYS A 91 -9.89 38.68 -16.66
#